data_AF-A0A9D8BSX2-F1
#
_entry.id   AF-A0A9D8BSX2-F1
#
_cell.length_a   1.000
_cell.length_b   1.000
_cell.length_c   1.000
_cell.angle_alpha   90.00
_cell.angle_beta   90.00
_cell.angle_gamma   90.00
#
_symmetry.space_group_name_H-M   'P 1'
#
loop_
_entity.id
_entity.type
_entity.pdbx_description
1 polymer ?
#
loop_
_entity_poly.entity_id
_entity_poly.type
_entity_poly.pdbx_seq_one_letter_code
_entity_poly.pdbx_strand_id
1 'polypeptide(L)'
;MAGTRRTGFTLIELLIVVAIIAILAAIAVPNFLEAQVRSKISRIRADMRSLATAIEAYIVDHNEPPPGQDDYQFEITPGADYQTASRMALKHLTTPVAYIASLPLDPFYEN
;
A
#
# COMPACT_ATOMS: atom_id res chain seq x y z
N MET A 1 7.24 -15.49 -61.75
CA MET A 1 6.98 -14.86 -60.44
C MET A 1 7.28 -15.88 -59.35
N ALA A 2 8.40 -15.73 -58.64
CA ALA A 2 8.80 -16.69 -57.61
C ALA A 2 8.08 -16.35 -56.29
N GLY A 3 7.24 -17.27 -55.81
CA GLY A 3 6.54 -17.12 -54.54
C GLY A 3 7.50 -17.27 -53.35
N THR A 4 7.56 -16.24 -52.51
CA THR A 4 8.33 -16.24 -51.26
C THR A 4 7.76 -17.30 -50.32
N ARG A 5 8.53 -18.35 -50.00
CA ARG A 5 8.13 -19.34 -48.99
C ARG A 5 8.01 -18.64 -47.64
N ARG A 6 6.81 -18.69 -47.05
CA ARG A 6 6.61 -18.32 -45.65
C ARG A 6 7.11 -19.46 -44.77
N THR A 7 8.13 -19.21 -43.98
CA THR A 7 8.59 -20.11 -42.91
C THR A 7 7.62 -19.99 -41.74
N GLY A 8 6.99 -21.09 -41.35
CA GLY A 8 6.15 -21.16 -40.15
C GLY A 8 6.95 -21.56 -38.93
N PHE A 9 6.54 -21.09 -37.75
CA PHE A 9 7.09 -21.53 -36.46
C PHE A 9 6.80 -23.02 -36.23
N THR A 10 7.77 -23.72 -35.66
CA THR A 10 7.57 -25.12 -35.26
C THR A 10 6.94 -25.20 -33.87
N LEU A 11 6.14 -26.24 -33.62
CA LEU A 11 5.57 -26.48 -32.29
C LEU A 11 6.65 -26.72 -31.23
N ILE A 12 7.79 -27.30 -31.63
CA ILE A 12 8.91 -27.57 -30.73
C ILE A 12 9.61 -26.28 -30.29
N GLU A 13 9.77 -25.30 -31.18
CA GLU A 13 10.30 -23.97 -30.82
C GLU A 13 9.40 -23.29 -29.78
N LEU A 14 8.07 -23.32 -29.99
CA LEU A 14 7.13 -22.75 -29.04
C LEU A 14 7.20 -23.47 -27.68
N LEU A 15 7.31 -24.80 -27.69
CA LEU A 15 7.33 -25.63 -26.48
C LEU A 15 8.56 -25.34 -25.61
N ILE A 16 9.73 -25.19 -26.23
CA ILE A 16 10.97 -24.86 -25.51
C ILE A 16 10.86 -23.45 -24.88
N VAL A 17 10.26 -22.49 -25.59
CA VAL A 17 10.09 -21.11 -25.09
C VAL A 17 9.21 -21.09 -23.83
N VAL A 18 8.05 -21.74 -23.85
CA VAL A 18 7.17 -21.77 -22.67
C VAL A 18 7.79 -22.55 -21.51
N ALA A 19 8.58 -23.59 -21.78
CA ALA A 19 9.31 -24.32 -20.75
C ALA A 19 10.33 -23.43 -20.03
N ILE A 20 11.10 -22.62 -20.78
CA ILE A 20 12.06 -21.67 -20.19
C ILE A 20 11.33 -20.59 -19.39
N ILE A 21 10.24 -20.01 -19.93
CA ILE A 21 9.44 -19.00 -19.23
C ILE A 21 8.87 -19.56 -17.92
N ALA A 22 8.40 -20.81 -17.90
CA ALA A 22 7.88 -21.45 -16.69
C ALA A 22 8.95 -21.58 -15.60
N ILE A 23 10.18 -21.96 -15.95
CA ILE A 23 11.30 -22.05 -15.00
C ILE A 23 11.64 -20.66 -14.44
N LEU A 24 11.74 -19.66 -15.30
CA LEU A 24 12.02 -18.28 -14.87
C LEU A 24 10.91 -17.72 -13.97
N ALA A 25 9.65 -17.96 -14.34
CA ALA A 25 8.49 -17.53 -13.56
C ALA A 25 8.45 -18.20 -12.18
N ALA A 26 8.79 -19.50 -12.08
CA ALA A 26 8.81 -20.22 -10.80
C ALA A 26 9.76 -19.58 -9.77
N ILE A 27 10.88 -19.01 -10.22
CA ILE A 27 11.84 -18.31 -9.34
C ILE A 27 11.44 -16.83 -9.14
N ALA A 28 10.97 -16.18 -10.21
CA ALA A 28 10.67 -14.75 -10.19
C ALA A 28 9.42 -14.40 -9.37
N VAL A 29 8.36 -15.21 -9.46
CA VAL A 29 7.07 -14.94 -8.80
C VAL A 29 7.19 -14.83 -7.26
N PRO A 30 7.79 -15.79 -6.52
CA PRO A 30 7.90 -15.66 -5.07
C PRO A 30 8.75 -14.46 -4.66
N ASN A 31 9.86 -14.20 -5.36
CA ASN A 31 10.71 -13.03 -5.09
C ASN A 31 9.98 -11.71 -5.36
N PHE A 32 9.15 -11.66 -6.41
CA PHE A 32 8.32 -10.51 -6.73
C PHE A 32 7.26 -10.25 -5.66
N LEU A 33 6.58 -11.29 -5.18
CA LEU A 33 5.60 -11.17 -4.08
C LEU A 33 6.27 -10.66 -2.79
N GLU A 34 7.45 -11.19 -2.44
CA GLU A 34 8.20 -10.72 -1.28
C GLU A 34 8.63 -9.24 -1.44
N ALA A 35 9.10 -8.86 -2.63
CA ALA A 35 9.46 -7.48 -2.94
C ALA A 35 8.27 -6.53 -2.82
N GLN A 36 7.07 -6.94 -3.24
CA GLN A 36 5.84 -6.18 -3.05
C GLN A 36 5.48 -5.99 -1.57
N VAL A 37 5.61 -7.03 -0.75
CA VAL A 37 5.35 -6.89 0.70
C VAL A 37 6.37 -5.95 1.33
N ARG A 38 7.66 -6.08 0.99
CA ARG A 38 8.71 -5.17 1.47
C ARG A 38 8.46 -3.72 1.07
N SER A 39 7.94 -3.47 -0.15
CA SER A 39 7.61 -2.11 -0.59
C SER A 39 6.43 -1.52 0.18
N LYS A 40 5.36 -2.31 0.42
CA LYS A 40 4.23 -1.92 1.29
C LYS A 40 4.71 -1.55 2.70
N ILE A 41 5.58 -2.37 3.30
CA ILE A 41 6.18 -2.09 4.63
C ILE A 41 7.01 -0.81 4.59
N SER A 42 7.82 -0.61 3.56
CA SER A 42 8.64 0.61 3.42
C SER A 42 7.77 1.87 3.33
N ARG A 43 6.63 1.79 2.62
CA ARG A 43 5.65 2.88 2.55
C ARG A 43 5.08 3.20 3.93
N ILE A 44 4.59 2.19 4.65
CA ILE A 44 4.06 2.37 6.02
C ILE A 44 5.10 3.01 6.94
N ARG A 45 6.36 2.60 6.86
CA ARG A 45 7.42 3.23 7.68
C ARG A 45 7.60 4.71 7.38
N ALA A 46 7.47 5.13 6.12
CA ALA A 46 7.55 6.54 5.74
C ALA A 46 6.31 7.32 6.21
N ASP A 47 5.14 6.70 6.05
CA ASP A 47 3.85 7.23 6.50
C ASP A 47 3.83 7.45 8.02
N MET A 48 4.31 6.47 8.81
CA MET A 48 4.40 6.57 10.27
C MET A 48 5.36 7.66 10.74
N ARG A 49 6.48 7.88 10.03
CA ARG A 49 7.38 9.01 10.32
C ARG A 49 6.68 10.35 10.09
N SER A 50 5.93 10.45 8.99
CA SER A 50 5.16 11.66 8.67
C SER A 50 4.10 11.94 9.74
N LEU A 51 3.43 10.89 10.23
CA LEU A 51 2.48 11.00 11.35
C LEU A 51 3.16 11.42 12.65
N ALA A 52 4.33 10.85 12.98
CA ALA A 52 5.08 11.23 14.17
C ALA A 52 5.45 12.72 14.15
N THR A 53 5.97 13.23 13.02
CA THR A 53 6.27 14.65 12.86
C THR A 53 5.03 15.53 12.98
N ALA A 54 3.88 15.07 12.45
CA ALA A 54 2.62 15.80 12.59
C ALA A 54 2.13 15.86 14.03
N ILE A 55 2.26 14.76 14.79
CA ILE A 55 1.90 14.68 16.21
C ILE A 55 2.82 15.59 17.04
N GLU A 56 4.13 15.57 16.79
CA GLU A 56 5.09 16.44 17.47
C GLU A 56 4.75 17.93 17.24
N ALA A 57 4.43 18.30 16.00
CA ALA A 57 4.03 19.66 15.67
C ALA A 57 2.71 20.05 16.37
N TYR A 58 1.74 19.14 16.46
CA TYR A 58 0.50 19.38 17.20
C TYR A 58 0.77 19.63 18.70
N ILE A 59 1.65 18.83 19.31
CA ILE A 59 2.03 18.96 20.73
C ILE A 59 2.70 20.30 20.99
N VAL A 60 3.54 20.78 20.07
CA VAL A 60 4.19 22.09 20.19
C VAL A 60 3.15 23.23 20.25
N ASP A 61 2.09 23.13 19.45
CA ASP A 61 1.07 24.18 19.34
C ASP A 61 0.01 24.11 20.46
N HIS A 62 -0.36 22.90 20.91
CA HIS A 62 -1.45 22.68 21.86
C HIS A 62 -0.99 22.27 23.27
N ASN A 63 0.30 22.01 23.46
CA ASN A 63 0.92 21.56 24.71
C ASN A 63 0.32 20.24 25.27
N GLU A 64 -0.39 19.49 24.42
CA GLU A 64 -1.05 18.22 24.73
C GLU A 64 -0.98 17.32 23.47
N PRO A 65 -0.80 15.99 23.60
CA PRO A 65 -0.93 15.08 22.48
C PRO A 65 -2.33 15.17 21.83
N PRO A 66 -2.44 14.89 20.52
CA PRO A 66 -3.74 14.78 19.90
C PRO A 66 -4.52 13.64 20.56
N PRO A 67 -5.83 13.83 20.83
CA PRO A 67 -6.67 12.79 21.42
C PRO A 67 -6.59 11.49 20.62
N GLY A 68 -6.34 10.40 21.34
CA GLY A 68 -6.20 9.07 20.75
C GLY A 68 -7.56 8.45 20.39
N GLN A 69 -7.57 7.31 19.70
CA GLN A 69 -8.80 6.55 19.46
C GLN A 69 -9.57 6.25 20.77
N ASP A 70 -8.85 6.05 21.87
CA ASP A 70 -9.43 5.75 23.19
C ASP A 70 -10.15 6.96 23.82
N ASP A 71 -9.83 8.19 23.40
CA ASP A 71 -10.53 9.41 23.86
C ASP A 71 -11.84 9.65 23.11
N TYR A 72 -12.03 8.98 21.97
CA TYR A 72 -13.27 8.99 21.22
C TYR A 72 -14.13 7.81 21.66
N GLN A 73 -15.23 8.08 22.38
CA GLN A 73 -16.33 7.13 22.52
C GLN A 73 -16.98 6.91 21.16
N PHE A 74 -16.37 6.06 20.34
CA PHE A 74 -16.96 5.62 19.10
C PHE A 74 -18.07 4.63 19.47
N GLU A 75 -19.33 5.05 19.35
CA GLU A 75 -20.40 4.07 19.17
C GLU A 75 -20.01 3.25 17.94
N ILE A 76 -19.58 2.00 18.15
CA ILE A 76 -19.36 1.04 17.08
C ILE A 76 -20.71 0.89 16.38
N THR A 77 -20.95 1.74 15.38
CA THR A 77 -22.11 1.62 14.53
C THR A 77 -21.89 0.30 13.78
N PRO A 78 -22.79 -0.68 13.87
CA PRO A 78 -22.63 -1.93 13.15
C PRO A 78 -22.45 -1.63 11.65
N GLY A 79 -21.27 -1.97 11.11
CA GLY A 79 -20.88 -1.67 9.73
C GLY A 79 -19.88 -0.52 9.54
N ALA A 80 -19.33 0.07 10.61
CA ALA A 80 -18.24 1.04 10.48
C ALA A 80 -16.88 0.35 10.27
N ASP A 81 -16.27 0.60 9.11
CA ASP A 81 -14.91 0.13 8.80
C ASP A 81 -13.87 0.77 9.73
N TYR A 82 -12.87 0.00 10.18
CA TYR A 82 -11.78 0.47 11.04
C TYR A 82 -11.02 1.69 10.48
N GLN A 83 -11.01 1.82 9.15
CA GLN A 83 -10.43 2.97 8.45
C GLN A 83 -11.18 4.28 8.75
N THR A 84 -12.51 4.22 8.90
CA THR A 84 -13.36 5.37 9.21
C THR A 84 -13.09 5.87 10.64
N ALA A 85 -12.98 4.95 11.60
CA ALA A 85 -12.64 5.26 12.99
C ALA A 85 -11.24 5.90 13.11
N SER A 86 -10.26 5.38 12.37
CA SER A 86 -8.88 5.92 12.35
C SER A 86 -8.80 7.32 11.74
N ARG A 87 -9.60 7.61 10.69
CA ARG A 87 -9.69 8.95 10.09
C ARG A 87 -10.35 9.97 11.03
N MET A 88 -11.31 9.52 11.84
CA MET A 88 -11.98 10.38 12.82
C MET A 88 -11.09 10.73 14.02
N ALA A 89 -10.31 9.77 14.53
CA ALA A 89 -9.38 10.01 15.63
C ALA A 89 -8.29 11.03 15.26
N LEU A 90 -7.75 10.94 14.04
CA LEU A 90 -6.69 11.83 13.55
C LEU A 90 -7.22 13.12 12.90
N LYS A 91 -8.52 13.42 13.02
CA LYS A 91 -9.15 14.61 12.44
C LYS A 91 -8.49 15.92 12.91
N HIS A 92 -7.99 15.95 14.14
CA HIS A 92 -7.31 17.10 14.74
C HIS A 92 -5.94 17.39 14.12
N LEU A 93 -5.35 16.43 13.40
CA LEU A 93 -4.12 16.64 12.62
C LEU A 93 -4.37 17.25 11.24
N THR A 94 -5.64 17.33 10.82
CA THR A 94 -6.04 17.81 9.48
C THR A 94 -6.92 19.06 9.50
N THR A 95 -7.47 19.44 10.66
CA THR A 95 -8.32 20.63 10.84
C THR A 95 -8.21 21.15 12.28
N PRO A 96 -8.13 22.48 12.54
CA PRO A 96 -8.09 23.63 11.62
C PRO A 96 -6.69 24.01 11.10
N VAL A 97 -5.62 23.50 11.72
CA VAL A 97 -4.24 23.56 11.22
C VAL A 97 -3.87 22.17 10.73
N ALA A 98 -3.46 22.05 9.46
CA ALA A 98 -3.08 20.76 8.88
C ALA A 98 -1.61 20.45 9.20
N TYR A 99 -1.39 19.59 10.19
CA TYR A 99 -0.07 19.06 10.55
C TYR A 99 0.38 17.94 9.61
N ILE A 100 -0.55 17.34 8.88
CA ILE A 100 -0.30 16.39 7.79
C ILE A 100 -1.25 16.64 6.61
N ALA A 101 -0.74 16.53 5.38
CA ALA A 101 -1.50 16.82 4.17
C ALA A 101 -2.64 15.81 3.91
N SER A 102 -2.45 14.55 4.27
CA SER A 102 -3.46 13.51 4.16
C SER A 102 -3.12 12.34 5.07
N LEU A 103 -4.12 11.73 5.68
CA LEU A 103 -3.91 10.52 6.49
C LEU A 103 -3.51 9.34 5.60
N PRO A 104 -2.40 8.66 5.90
CA PRO A 104 -1.97 7.50 5.14
C PRO A 104 -2.99 6.36 5.32
N LEU A 105 -3.35 5.73 4.20
CA LEU A 105 -4.18 4.52 4.18
C LEU A 105 -3.29 3.29 4.36
N ASP A 106 -3.76 2.34 5.16
CA ASP A 106 -3.09 1.05 5.35
C ASP A 106 -3.15 0.22 4.04
N PRO A 107 -2.00 -0.06 3.40
CA PRO A 107 -1.94 -0.83 2.15
C PRO A 107 -2.22 -2.34 2.33
N PHE A 108 -2.41 -2.81 3.57
CA PHE A 108 -2.84 -4.18 3.87
C PHE A 108 -4.34 -4.30 4.12
N TYR A 109 -5.05 -3.19 4.27
CA TYR A 109 -6.50 -3.18 4.43
C TYR A 109 -7.15 -2.96 3.05
N GLU A 110 -7.64 -4.04 2.44
CA GLU A 110 -8.48 -4.02 1.25
C GLU A 110 -9.94 -4.09 1.70
N ASN A 111 -10.78 -3.17 1.20
CA ASN A 111 -12.22 -3.11 1.50
C ASN A 111 -12.98 -4.32 0.96
#